data_AF-A0A0B3B6D8-F1
#
_entry.id   AF-A0A0B3B6D8-F1
#
_cell.length_a   1.000
_cell.length_b   1.000
_cell.length_c   1.000
_cell.angle_alpha   90.00
_cell.angle_beta   90.00
_cell.angle_gamma   90.00
#
_symmetry.space_group_name_H-M   'P 1'
#
loop_
_entity.id
_entity.type
_entity.pdbx_description
1 polymer ?
#
loop_
_entity_poly.entity_id
_entity_poly.type
_entity_poly.pdbx_seq_one_letter_code
_entity_poly.pdbx_strand_id
1 'polypeptide(L)'
;MKNNEEVEKLARKIISELKPFCKKIKIVGSIGRHEKKHVDIDIVLIPKDRKKLEDFMKTRGKFLQGGEHESTWKVKYEQKTGNFLTNSAPDLARAIDKKIYSLPRSRSPKRGRVKGIQIELYYTNEKEWGAELLAYSSSKGSAIGLRVIAKKKGLHLTQHGLFKGKKRIAGKTEKEIYRALGRKYKKLEDR
;
A
#
# COMPACT_ATOMS: atom_id res chain seq x y z
N MET A 1 14.66 -11.23 -8.80
CA MET A 1 13.48 -10.80 -8.00
C MET A 1 14.00 -9.97 -6.82
N LYS A 2 13.24 -8.98 -6.33
CA LYS A 2 13.59 -8.25 -5.11
C LYS A 2 13.59 -9.22 -3.93
N ASN A 3 14.55 -9.13 -3.01
CA ASN A 3 14.53 -9.95 -1.79
C ASN A 3 13.47 -9.38 -0.84
N ASN A 4 12.41 -10.15 -0.54
CA ASN A 4 11.31 -9.69 0.32
C ASN A 4 11.80 -9.30 1.72
N GLU A 5 12.75 -10.04 2.27
CA GLU A 5 13.30 -9.78 3.61
C GLU A 5 13.93 -8.38 3.68
N GLU A 6 14.64 -7.97 2.63
CA GLU A 6 15.24 -6.63 2.55
C GLU A 6 14.19 -5.53 2.38
N VAL A 7 13.11 -5.80 1.64
CA VAL A 7 11.98 -4.87 1.52
C VAL A 7 11.25 -4.71 2.85
N GLU A 8 11.05 -5.80 3.59
CA GLU A 8 10.46 -5.77 4.93
C GLU A 8 11.36 -5.05 5.93
N LYS A 9 12.69 -5.28 5.91
CA LYS A 9 13.66 -4.55 6.72
C LYS A 9 13.61 -3.05 6.43
N LEU A 10 13.58 -2.66 5.16
CA LEU A 10 13.43 -1.27 4.75
C LEU A 10 12.11 -0.68 5.27
N ALA A 11 11.00 -1.40 5.14
CA ALA A 11 9.70 -0.94 5.61
C ALA A 11 9.68 -0.72 7.13
N ARG A 12 10.26 -1.64 7.91
CA ARG A 12 10.41 -1.50 9.38
C ARG A 12 11.27 -0.29 9.74
N LYS A 13 12.38 -0.08 9.03
CA LYS A 13 13.26 1.08 9.22
C LYS A 13 12.51 2.39 8.96
N ILE A 14 11.86 2.52 7.82
CA ILE A 14 11.09 3.72 7.43
C ILE A 14 9.98 4.01 8.44
N ILE A 15 9.24 3.00 8.89
CA ILE A 15 8.21 3.16 9.94
C ILE A 15 8.81 3.71 11.23
N SER A 16 9.93 3.14 11.69
CA SER A 16 10.60 3.59 12.91
C SER A 16 11.02 5.05 12.83
N GLU A 17 11.56 5.46 11.68
CA GLU A 17 12.05 6.81 11.45
C GLU A 17 10.90 7.82 11.23
N LEU A 18 9.77 7.40 10.67
CA LEU A 18 8.59 8.26 10.46
C LEU A 18 7.72 8.41 11.72
N LYS A 19 7.78 7.44 12.65
CA LYS A 19 6.94 7.39 13.85
C LYS A 19 6.95 8.69 14.69
N PRO A 20 8.08 9.39 14.91
CA PRO A 20 8.09 10.64 15.66
C PRO A 20 7.17 11.73 15.07
N PHE A 21 7.08 11.79 13.73
CA PHE A 21 6.27 12.76 12.99
C PHE A 21 4.78 12.38 12.89
N CYS A 22 4.40 11.19 13.35
CA CYS A 22 3.07 10.64 13.18
C CYS A 22 2.34 10.50 14.52
N LYS A 23 1.04 10.80 14.52
CA LYS A 23 0.14 10.43 15.62
C LYS A 23 -0.20 8.95 15.54
N LYS A 24 -0.42 8.44 14.32
CA LYS A 24 -0.61 7.03 14.00
C LYS A 24 0.11 6.70 12.71
N ILE A 25 0.60 5.47 12.60
CA ILE A 25 1.28 4.96 11.41
C ILE A 25 1.10 3.44 11.35
N LYS A 26 0.83 2.90 10.16
CA LYS A 26 0.67 1.46 9.95
C LYS A 26 1.07 1.06 8.53
N ILE A 27 1.89 0.01 8.41
CA ILE A 27 2.13 -0.65 7.12
C ILE A 27 0.84 -1.37 6.70
N VAL A 28 0.45 -1.18 5.45
CA VAL A 28 -0.69 -1.85 4.81
C VAL A 28 -0.22 -2.59 3.56
N GLY A 29 -1.10 -2.79 2.57
CA GLY A 29 -0.70 -3.42 1.32
C GLY A 29 -0.19 -4.86 1.46
N SER A 30 0.67 -5.25 0.52
CA SER A 30 1.20 -6.62 0.44
C SER A 30 2.02 -7.01 1.68
N ILE A 31 2.77 -6.08 2.27
CA ILE A 31 3.57 -6.31 3.49
C ILE A 31 2.66 -6.50 4.69
N GLY A 32 1.65 -5.63 4.86
CA GLY A 32 0.70 -5.78 5.96
C GLY A 32 -0.11 -7.07 5.91
N ARG A 33 -0.31 -7.66 4.72
CA ARG A 33 -0.98 -8.95 4.49
C ARG A 33 -0.03 -10.17 4.51
N HIS A 34 1.27 -9.97 4.73
CA HIS A 34 2.28 -11.04 4.66
C HIS A 34 2.29 -11.80 3.30
N GLU A 35 2.09 -11.08 2.19
CA GLU A 35 2.15 -11.68 0.85
C GLU A 35 3.57 -12.09 0.48
N LYS A 36 3.72 -13.18 -0.29
CA LYS A 36 5.03 -13.71 -0.70
C LYS A 36 5.85 -12.81 -1.63
N LYS A 37 5.34 -11.66 -2.10
CA LYS A 37 6.06 -10.77 -3.04
C LYS A 37 5.68 -9.32 -2.76
N HIS A 38 6.70 -8.49 -2.49
CA HIS A 38 6.52 -7.05 -2.27
C HIS A 38 7.05 -6.24 -3.44
N VAL A 39 6.18 -5.40 -4.03
CA VAL A 39 6.54 -4.52 -5.14
C VAL A 39 6.85 -3.11 -4.64
N ASP A 40 6.11 -2.69 -3.64
CA ASP A 40 6.01 -1.37 -3.01
C ASP A 40 5.84 -1.53 -1.49
N ILE A 41 5.93 -0.40 -0.78
CA ILE A 41 5.66 -0.28 0.64
C ILE A 41 4.51 0.71 0.81
N ASP A 42 3.35 0.23 1.23
CA ASP A 42 2.16 1.07 1.48
C ASP A 42 2.05 1.39 2.97
N ILE A 43 1.91 2.68 3.31
CA ILE A 43 1.82 3.14 4.70
C ILE A 43 0.66 4.11 4.85
N VAL A 44 -0.24 3.84 5.80
CA VAL A 44 -1.29 4.79 6.21
C VAL A 44 -0.85 5.47 7.49
N LEU A 45 -0.96 6.80 7.55
CA LEU A 45 -0.50 7.59 8.68
C LEU A 45 -1.36 8.83 8.95
N ILE A 46 -1.36 9.26 10.21
CA ILE A 46 -1.90 10.56 10.64
C ILE A 46 -0.70 11.43 11.02
N PRO A 47 -0.34 12.46 10.22
CA PRO A 47 0.81 13.30 10.53
C PRO A 47 0.51 14.22 11.72
N LYS A 48 1.50 14.44 12.59
CA LYS A 48 1.50 15.55 13.57
C LYS A 48 1.94 16.85 12.91
N ASP A 49 2.95 16.74 12.05
CA ASP A 49 3.52 17.83 11.26
C ASP A 49 3.84 17.27 9.87
N ARG A 50 3.01 17.62 8.90
CA ARG A 50 3.15 17.10 7.53
C ARG A 50 4.41 17.62 6.85
N LYS A 51 4.80 18.86 7.10
CA LYS A 51 5.97 19.48 6.46
C LYS A 51 7.25 18.80 6.90
N LYS A 52 7.44 18.60 8.22
CA LYS A 52 8.62 17.90 8.75
C LYS A 52 8.73 16.46 8.26
N LEU A 53 7.59 15.76 8.15
CA LEU A 53 7.54 14.41 7.59
C LEU A 53 8.02 14.37 6.14
N GLU A 54 7.54 15.29 5.30
CA GLU A 54 7.96 15.36 3.90
C GLU A 54 9.41 15.81 3.73
N ASP A 55 9.85 16.78 4.52
CA ASP A 55 11.25 17.21 4.53
C ASP A 55 12.17 16.06 4.94
N PHE A 56 11.77 15.24 5.91
CA PHE A 56 12.46 14.00 6.23
C PHE A 56 12.46 13.02 5.04
N MET A 57 11.34 12.80 4.38
CA MET A 57 11.27 11.89 3.22
C MET A 57 12.15 12.35 2.04
N LYS A 58 12.32 13.66 1.83
CA LYS A 58 13.27 14.20 0.85
C LYS A 58 14.71 13.78 1.11
N THR A 59 15.09 13.57 2.38
CA THR A 59 16.42 13.05 2.74
C THR A 59 16.59 11.55 2.43
N ARG A 60 15.49 10.81 2.28
CA ARG A 60 15.49 9.35 2.10
C ARG A 60 15.32 8.92 0.65
N GLY A 61 14.66 9.71 -0.18
CA GLY A 61 14.35 9.31 -1.53
C GLY A 61 13.88 10.42 -2.43
N LYS A 62 13.72 10.08 -3.71
CA LYS A 62 13.20 10.98 -4.74
C LYS A 62 11.67 11.02 -4.67
N PHE A 63 11.10 12.20 -4.49
CA PHE A 63 9.67 12.43 -4.66
C PHE A 63 9.24 12.12 -6.11
N LEU A 64 8.15 11.38 -6.28
CA LEU A 64 7.60 11.04 -7.60
C LEU A 64 6.32 11.80 -7.91
N GLN A 65 5.37 11.82 -6.99
CA GLN A 65 4.07 12.48 -7.10
C GLN A 65 3.40 12.57 -5.72
N GLY A 66 2.37 13.38 -5.58
CA GLY A 66 1.59 13.49 -4.35
C GLY A 66 0.63 14.68 -4.36
N GLY A 67 -0.13 14.79 -3.28
CA GLY A 67 -1.10 15.85 -3.02
C GLY A 67 -1.51 15.87 -1.54
N GLU A 68 -2.72 16.36 -1.28
CA GLU A 68 -3.28 16.50 0.07
C GLU A 68 -3.28 15.16 0.83
N HIS A 69 -3.79 14.11 0.19
CA HIS A 69 -4.06 12.82 0.82
C HIS A 69 -3.00 11.74 0.59
N GLU A 70 -2.03 11.93 -0.32
CA GLU A 70 -1.01 10.92 -0.58
C GLU A 70 0.31 11.48 -1.08
N SER A 71 1.41 10.74 -0.92
CA SER A 71 2.64 10.99 -1.64
C SER A 71 3.46 9.73 -1.88
N THR A 72 4.09 9.71 -3.06
CA THR A 72 4.85 8.59 -3.58
C THR A 72 6.33 8.94 -3.63
N TRP A 73 7.16 8.06 -3.06
CA TRP A 73 8.60 8.23 -2.95
C TRP A 73 9.35 7.06 -3.54
N LYS A 74 10.51 7.31 -4.13
CA LYS A 74 11.44 6.30 -4.62
C LYS A 74 12.68 6.28 -3.73
N VAL A 75 12.79 5.24 -2.91
CA VAL A 75 13.90 5.06 -1.96
C VAL A 75 14.87 4.01 -2.50
N LYS A 76 16.17 4.32 -2.49
CA LYS A 76 17.21 3.35 -2.85
C LYS A 76 17.35 2.32 -1.73
N TYR A 77 17.63 1.08 -2.08
CA TYR A 77 17.94 0.04 -1.11
C TYR A 77 19.05 -0.85 -1.65
N GLU A 78 19.92 -1.33 -0.77
CA GLU A 78 20.95 -2.28 -1.12
C GLU A 78 20.30 -3.65 -1.34
N GLN A 79 20.44 -4.17 -2.55
CA GLN A 79 20.21 -5.58 -2.79
C GLN A 79 21.53 -6.27 -2.52
N LYS A 80 21.61 -7.14 -1.51
CA LYS A 80 22.67 -8.16 -1.52
C LYS A 80 22.45 -9.01 -2.76
N THR A 81 23.22 -8.74 -3.81
CA THR A 81 23.36 -9.69 -4.92
C THR A 81 23.96 -10.95 -4.33
N GLY A 82 23.19 -12.03 -4.29
CA GLY A 82 23.78 -13.34 -4.04
C GLY A 82 24.89 -13.55 -5.07
N ASN A 83 26.08 -13.95 -4.63
CA ASN A 83 27.08 -14.53 -5.51
C ASN A 83 26.46 -15.78 -6.14
N PHE A 84 25.81 -15.62 -7.29
CA PHE A 84 25.60 -16.73 -8.19
C PHE A 84 26.95 -16.98 -8.84
N LEU A 85 27.62 -18.03 -8.40
CA LEU A 85 28.70 -18.65 -9.17
C LEU A 85 28.13 -18.89 -10.57
N THR A 86 28.67 -18.19 -11.55
CA THR A 86 28.41 -18.42 -12.96
C THR A 86 28.92 -19.82 -13.28
N ASN A 87 28.03 -20.72 -13.69
CA ASN A 87 28.39 -21.82 -14.57
C ASN A 87 27.18 -22.22 -15.43
N SER A 88 27.34 -22.01 -16.74
CA SER A 88 26.71 -22.73 -17.87
C SER A 88 25.18 -22.85 -17.93
N ALA A 89 24.55 -22.05 -18.80
CA ALA A 89 23.76 -22.51 -19.96
C ALA A 89 23.10 -21.32 -20.71
N PRO A 90 23.28 -21.17 -22.03
CA PRO A 90 22.62 -20.14 -22.83
C PRO A 90 21.23 -20.57 -23.34
N ASP A 91 20.35 -19.57 -23.52
CA ASP A 91 19.29 -19.45 -24.53
C ASP A 91 17.91 -20.16 -24.46
N LEU A 92 17.58 -21.04 -23.50
CA LEU A 92 16.24 -21.67 -23.49
C LEU A 92 15.12 -20.90 -22.76
N ALA A 93 15.45 -20.02 -21.80
CA ALA A 93 14.44 -19.33 -20.97
C ALA A 93 13.69 -18.19 -21.68
N ARG A 94 14.12 -17.80 -22.89
CA ARG A 94 13.61 -16.62 -23.61
C ARG A 94 12.43 -16.92 -24.56
N ALA A 95 12.07 -18.20 -24.74
CA ALA A 95 11.08 -18.61 -25.73
C ALA A 95 9.66 -18.88 -25.18
N ILE A 96 9.47 -19.05 -23.86
CA ILE A 96 8.20 -19.59 -23.34
C ILE A 96 7.22 -18.49 -22.86
N ASP A 97 7.69 -17.27 -22.56
CA ASP A 97 6.90 -16.26 -21.84
C ASP A 97 6.03 -15.34 -22.74
N LYS A 98 5.85 -15.66 -24.03
CA LYS A 98 5.19 -14.76 -25.00
C LYS A 98 3.72 -15.04 -25.30
N LYS A 99 3.10 -16.10 -24.77
CA LYS A 99 1.75 -16.53 -25.23
C LYS A 99 0.62 -16.49 -24.20
N ILE A 100 0.86 -16.05 -22.96
CA ILE A 100 -0.21 -15.96 -21.95
C ILE A 100 -0.27 -14.50 -21.45
N TYR A 101 -1.46 -13.91 -21.45
CA TYR A 101 -1.83 -12.52 -21.10
C TYR A 101 -1.95 -11.50 -22.25
N SER A 102 -2.92 -11.73 -23.15
CA SER A 102 -3.59 -10.68 -23.92
C SER A 102 -4.82 -10.15 -23.17
N LEU A 103 -4.63 -9.17 -22.29
CA LEU A 103 -5.65 -8.17 -21.95
C LEU A 103 -4.93 -6.82 -21.75
N PRO A 104 -5.35 -5.73 -22.41
CA PRO A 104 -4.69 -4.44 -22.26
C PRO A 104 -5.02 -3.84 -20.89
N ARG A 105 -4.15 -4.07 -19.90
CA ARG A 105 -4.07 -3.15 -18.75
C ARG A 105 -3.40 -1.88 -19.23
N SER A 106 -4.07 -0.75 -19.08
CA SER A 106 -3.52 0.58 -19.35
C SER A 106 -2.12 0.69 -18.73
N ARG A 107 -1.10 0.70 -19.59
CA ARG A 107 0.30 0.85 -19.18
C ARG A 107 0.51 2.34 -18.91
N SER A 108 0.60 2.71 -17.64
CA SER A 108 1.17 4.00 -17.25
C SER A 108 2.56 4.17 -17.90
N PRO A 109 2.94 5.38 -18.32
CA PRO A 109 4.17 5.60 -19.10
C PRO A 109 5.40 5.08 -18.37
N LYS A 110 6.29 4.38 -19.08
CA LYS A 110 7.58 3.91 -18.56
C LYS A 110 8.50 5.10 -18.26
N ARG A 111 8.28 5.80 -17.14
CA ARG A 111 9.26 6.74 -16.55
C ARG A 111 10.51 5.94 -16.21
N GLY A 112 11.69 6.44 -16.61
CA GLY A 112 12.99 5.77 -16.44
C GLY A 112 13.14 5.12 -15.07
N ARG A 113 13.39 3.81 -15.05
CA ARG A 113 13.47 3.02 -13.82
C ARG A 113 14.74 3.37 -13.05
N VAL A 114 14.69 4.39 -12.20
CA VAL A 114 15.66 4.52 -11.11
C VAL A 114 15.54 3.26 -10.23
N LYS A 115 16.66 2.55 -9.99
CA LYS A 115 16.68 1.39 -9.09
C LYS A 115 16.26 1.84 -7.68
N GLY A 116 15.23 1.20 -7.10
CA GLY A 116 14.71 1.53 -5.77
C GLY A 116 13.31 0.94 -5.50
N ILE A 117 12.87 1.01 -4.25
CA ILE A 117 11.51 0.64 -3.81
C ILE A 117 10.62 1.88 -3.80
N GLN A 118 9.38 1.71 -4.25
CA GLN A 118 8.36 2.74 -4.16
C GLN A 118 7.72 2.67 -2.79
N ILE A 119 7.61 3.81 -2.12
CA ILE A 119 6.93 3.95 -0.84
C ILE A 119 5.75 4.89 -1.05
N GLU A 120 4.54 4.39 -0.78
CA GLU A 120 3.31 5.17 -0.79
C GLU A 120 2.95 5.55 0.63
N LEU A 121 2.77 6.85 0.87
CA LEU A 121 2.29 7.39 2.12
C LEU A 121 0.88 7.94 1.92
N TYR A 122 -0.08 7.39 2.67
CA TYR A 122 -1.47 7.82 2.68
C TYR A 122 -1.76 8.59 3.96
N TYR A 123 -2.26 9.81 3.82
CA TYR A 123 -2.46 10.76 4.89
C TYR A 123 -3.92 10.89 5.23
N THR A 124 -4.22 10.68 6.51
CA THR A 124 -5.60 10.66 6.97
C THR A 124 -5.75 11.32 8.34
N ASN A 125 -6.98 11.31 8.85
CA ASN A 125 -7.33 11.83 10.16
C ASN A 125 -8.00 10.75 11.03
N GLU A 126 -8.22 11.07 12.31
CA GLU A 126 -8.77 10.13 13.29
C GLU A 126 -10.15 9.57 12.91
N LYS A 127 -10.96 10.36 12.21
CA LYS A 127 -12.33 9.97 11.86
C LYS A 127 -12.36 9.04 10.64
N GLU A 128 -11.28 8.99 9.87
CA GLU A 128 -11.15 8.27 8.60
C GLU A 128 -10.19 7.08 8.69
N TRP A 129 -9.38 7.02 9.76
CA TRP A 129 -8.36 6.00 10.00
C TRP A 129 -8.78 4.58 9.64
N GLY A 130 -9.96 4.12 10.09
CA GLY A 130 -10.44 2.77 9.82
C GLY A 130 -10.84 2.55 8.36
N ALA A 131 -11.39 3.55 7.69
CA ALA A 131 -11.77 3.46 6.29
C ALA A 131 -10.55 3.52 5.37
N GLU A 132 -9.57 4.37 5.70
CA GLU A 132 -8.30 4.48 4.99
C GLU A 132 -7.52 3.16 5.08
N LEU A 133 -7.40 2.61 6.30
CA LEU A 133 -6.82 1.28 6.50
C LEU A 133 -7.53 0.25 5.63
N LEU A 134 -8.85 0.23 5.61
CA LEU A 134 -9.60 -0.75 4.82
C LEU A 134 -9.35 -0.58 3.30
N ALA A 135 -9.25 0.66 2.82
CA ALA A 135 -9.05 0.97 1.40
C ALA A 135 -7.70 0.46 0.87
N TYR A 136 -6.62 0.69 1.63
CA TYR A 136 -5.24 0.40 1.18
C TYR A 136 -4.68 -0.94 1.68
N SER A 137 -5.47 -1.68 2.45
CA SER A 137 -5.06 -2.96 3.02
C SER A 137 -5.75 -4.16 2.37
N SER A 138 -6.68 -3.92 1.44
CA SER A 138 -7.36 -4.96 0.69
C SER A 138 -6.50 -5.56 -0.42
N SER A 139 -6.48 -6.90 -0.50
CA SER A 139 -6.11 -7.65 -1.70
C SER A 139 -7.02 -7.26 -2.88
N LYS A 140 -6.55 -7.44 -4.12
CA LYS A 140 -7.33 -7.11 -5.33
C LYS A 140 -8.69 -7.84 -5.27
N GLY A 141 -9.78 -7.09 -5.09
CA GLY A 141 -11.16 -7.61 -5.07
C GLY A 141 -11.87 -7.61 -3.71
N SER A 142 -11.16 -7.68 -2.58
CA SER A 142 -11.83 -7.74 -1.26
C SER A 142 -12.55 -6.44 -0.89
N ALA A 143 -11.98 -5.28 -1.26
CA ALA A 143 -12.64 -3.98 -1.11
C ALA A 143 -13.92 -3.85 -1.97
N ILE A 144 -13.94 -4.49 -3.14
CA ILE A 144 -15.11 -4.47 -4.04
C ILE A 144 -16.30 -5.16 -3.37
N GLY A 145 -16.07 -6.31 -2.70
CA GLY A 145 -17.12 -7.03 -2.00
C GLY A 145 -17.80 -6.20 -0.90
N LEU A 146 -17.03 -5.48 -0.08
CA LEU A 146 -17.59 -4.61 0.97
C LEU A 146 -18.36 -3.42 0.39
N ARG A 147 -17.88 -2.83 -0.71
CA ARG A 147 -18.60 -1.75 -1.42
C ARG A 147 -19.92 -2.23 -2.02
N VAL A 148 -19.96 -3.44 -2.58
CA VAL A 148 -21.19 -4.07 -3.08
C VAL A 148 -22.19 -4.27 -1.95
N ILE A 149 -21.74 -4.78 -0.79
CA ILE A 149 -22.60 -4.96 0.40
C ILE A 149 -23.13 -3.61 0.90
N ALA A 150 -22.28 -2.59 0.96
CA ALA A 150 -22.68 -1.23 1.34
C ALA A 150 -23.77 -0.71 0.40
N LYS A 151 -23.56 -0.81 -0.92
CA LYS A 151 -24.53 -0.36 -1.94
C LYS A 151 -25.88 -1.07 -1.79
N LYS A 152 -25.89 -2.39 -1.57
CA LYS A 152 -27.12 -3.18 -1.32
C LYS A 152 -27.89 -2.72 -0.07
N LYS A 153 -27.21 -2.10 0.90
CA LYS A 153 -27.80 -1.54 2.13
C LYS A 153 -28.16 -0.05 2.00
N GLY A 154 -28.06 0.54 0.81
CA GLY A 154 -28.27 1.98 0.61
C GLY A 154 -27.15 2.84 1.23
N LEU A 155 -25.96 2.27 1.39
CA LEU A 155 -24.79 2.91 1.98
C LEU A 155 -23.68 3.10 0.93
N HIS A 156 -22.79 4.04 1.18
CA HIS A 156 -21.64 4.32 0.33
C HIS A 156 -20.35 4.17 1.12
N LEU A 157 -19.49 3.21 0.75
CA LEU A 157 -18.19 2.97 1.38
C LEU A 157 -17.06 3.58 0.53
N THR A 158 -16.33 4.52 1.10
CA THR A 158 -15.16 5.20 0.50
C THR A 158 -13.93 5.05 1.40
N GLN A 159 -12.78 5.58 0.98
CA GLN A 159 -11.61 5.70 1.86
C GLN A 159 -11.85 6.65 3.05
N HIS A 160 -12.81 7.56 2.95
CA HIS A 160 -13.14 8.52 4.02
C HIS A 160 -14.20 8.00 5.02
N GLY A 161 -14.80 6.83 4.79
CA GLY A 161 -15.81 6.28 5.68
C GLY A 161 -16.92 5.51 4.99
N LEU A 162 -17.87 5.06 5.79
CA LEU A 162 -19.15 4.53 5.37
C LEU A 162 -20.22 5.60 5.59
N PHE A 163 -21.03 5.85 4.56
CA PHE A 163 -21.98 6.96 4.52
C PHE A 163 -23.41 6.46 4.26
N LYS A 164 -24.37 7.15 4.87
CA LYS A 164 -25.80 7.10 4.52
C LYS A 164 -26.20 8.50 4.04
N GLY A 165 -26.36 8.66 2.72
CA GLY A 165 -26.42 9.99 2.11
C GLY A 165 -25.15 10.79 2.44
N LYS A 166 -25.30 12.03 2.93
CA LYS A 166 -24.18 12.89 3.34
C LYS A 166 -23.62 12.58 4.74
N LYS A 167 -24.31 11.74 5.53
CA LYS A 167 -23.92 11.45 6.92
C LYS A 167 -22.94 10.28 6.95
N ARG A 168 -21.73 10.51 7.47
CA ARG A 168 -20.80 9.42 7.83
C ARG A 168 -21.35 8.67 9.04
N ILE A 169 -21.48 7.36 8.93
CA ILE A 169 -21.99 6.48 9.98
C ILE A 169 -20.92 5.52 10.54
N ALA A 170 -19.79 5.36 9.85
CA ALA A 170 -18.61 4.65 10.35
C ALA A 170 -17.36 5.15 9.64
N GLY A 171 -16.19 4.99 10.26
CA GLY A 171 -14.92 5.33 9.60
C GLY A 171 -13.70 5.35 10.52
N LYS A 172 -13.89 5.50 11.83
CA LYS A 172 -12.78 5.60 12.79
C LYS A 172 -12.04 4.27 12.94
N THR A 173 -12.75 3.15 12.81
CA THR A 173 -12.17 1.80 12.88
C THR A 173 -12.75 0.89 11.81
N GLU A 174 -11.95 -0.06 11.34
CA GLU A 174 -12.43 -1.11 10.42
C GLU A 174 -13.58 -1.90 11.05
N LYS A 175 -13.49 -2.24 12.34
CA LYS A 175 -14.53 -2.98 13.08
C LYS A 175 -15.90 -2.28 13.02
N GLU A 176 -15.92 -0.96 13.14
CA GLU A 176 -17.15 -0.15 13.03
C GLU A 176 -17.79 -0.30 11.64
N ILE A 177 -16.98 -0.24 10.57
CA ILE A 177 -17.43 -0.42 9.19
C ILE A 177 -17.98 -1.83 8.97
N TYR A 178 -17.22 -2.86 9.38
CA TYR A 178 -17.66 -4.26 9.26
C TYR A 178 -18.98 -4.50 10.00
N ARG A 179 -19.11 -3.99 11.23
CA ARG A 179 -20.35 -4.08 12.02
C ARG A 179 -21.52 -3.39 11.33
N ALA A 180 -21.35 -2.17 10.83
CA ALA A 180 -22.39 -1.44 10.10
C ALA A 180 -22.84 -2.16 8.82
N LEU A 181 -21.94 -2.93 8.20
CA LEU A 181 -22.23 -3.77 7.03
C LEU A 181 -22.76 -5.17 7.40
N GLY A 182 -22.92 -5.49 8.68
CA GLY A 182 -23.38 -6.82 9.13
C GLY A 182 -22.37 -7.93 8.79
N ARG A 183 -21.07 -7.64 8.88
CA ARG A 183 -19.98 -8.59 8.57
C ARG A 183 -19.09 -8.80 9.79
N LYS A 184 -18.57 -10.02 9.93
CA LYS A 184 -17.52 -10.32 10.91
C LYS A 184 -16.23 -9.62 10.50
N TYR A 185 -15.61 -8.90 11.43
CA TYR A 185 -14.32 -8.27 11.21
C TYR A 185 -13.26 -9.32 10.84
N LYS A 186 -12.47 -9.01 9.81
CA LYS A 186 -11.27 -9.76 9.42
C LYS A 186 -10.05 -8.91 9.71
N LYS A 187 -9.04 -9.45 10.39
CA LYS A 187 -7.76 -8.76 10.56
C LYS A 187 -7.09 -8.57 9.22
N LEU A 188 -6.04 -7.77 9.19
CA LEU A 188 -5.33 -7.49 7.95
C LEU A 188 -4.66 -8.76 7.40
N GLU A 189 -4.03 -9.55 8.26
CA GLU A 189 -3.34 -10.78 7.88
C GLU A 189 -4.28 -11.85 7.27
N ASP A 190 -5.59 -11.73 7.48
CA ASP A 190 -6.61 -12.72 7.11
C ASP A 190 -7.38 -12.36 5.80
N ARG A 191 -6.87 -11.44 4.97
CA ARG A 191 -7.59 -10.82 3.82
C ARG A 191 -7.04 -11.13 2.43
#